data_AF-A0A969JD17-F1
#
_entry.id   AF-A0A969JD17-F1
#
_cell.length_a   1.000
_cell.length_b   1.000
_cell.length_c   1.000
_cell.angle_alpha   90.00
_cell.angle_beta   90.00
_cell.angle_gamma   90.00
#
_symmetry.space_group_name_H-M   'P 1'
#
loop_
_entity.id
_entity.type
_entity.pdbx_description
1 polymer ?
#
loop_
_entity_poly.entity_id
_entity_poly.type
_entity_poly.pdbx_seq_one_letter_code
_entity_poly.pdbx_strand_id
1 'polypeptide(L)'
;MTDNNIYQTIWNSDENRFSVSARKASGEWEDENADILLDEQAKASGKRNIDLATNPLFHRVNEEKLFDPNRTYNAFINLLDNYAVYFLDEELTLEAEEKEQLQFIDLILKTKPIQIAWDYINQEFGENLSEEQFRHKLKRVWFELYTNYYKGKSTTFCSGFEHVFVGEAKYNARYEDKRETLGEISGYHSWVKFYLDEKNDRVNFLGYKYDLKGNEGENNPDIVTLQMLQTITDMRGKLVVELFKKKGGFFVGPSPEAEIAIGTVVYYESVYNRIRDEKRTNINGADYNLVVYRNINPNGSRGEFIRSFYPVFLGKGEQQFEEPPIDRPVLIPIEQILKTDGLIAVVAALPNPSGQDEGHEWVELQNRSEEPIDLAGWELRDKLGRPEPLRGTLQPGETQQFRVSRSSAYSMQMTNRSGLIALYNADSELIAAVEYGQATSGQVIQFS
;
A
#
# COMPACT_ATOMS: atom_id res chain seq x y z
N MET A 1 31.98 -6.94 16.74
CA MET A 1 31.11 -7.38 15.64
C MET A 1 30.19 -6.21 15.40
N THR A 2 30.42 -5.43 14.35
CA THR A 2 29.56 -4.29 14.01
C THR A 2 28.28 -4.87 13.44
N ASP A 3 27.19 -4.84 14.22
CA ASP A 3 25.86 -5.10 13.70
C ASP A 3 25.60 -4.12 12.56
N ASN A 4 25.65 -4.63 11.34
CA ASN A 4 25.63 -3.82 10.13
C ASN A 4 24.18 -3.43 9.87
N ASN A 5 23.79 -2.22 10.31
CA ASN A 5 22.44 -1.72 10.10
C ASN A 5 22.14 -1.63 8.59
N ILE A 6 21.25 -2.50 8.10
CA ILE A 6 20.88 -2.58 6.69
C ILE A 6 20.30 -1.26 6.18
N TYR A 7 19.52 -0.55 7.00
CA TYR A 7 18.87 0.70 6.63
C TYR A 7 19.90 1.82 6.43
N GLN A 8 20.90 1.91 7.31
CA GLN A 8 22.03 2.82 7.11
C GLN A 8 22.84 2.45 5.86
N THR A 9 22.99 1.16 5.58
CA THR A 9 23.73 0.67 4.41
C THR A 9 23.02 1.05 3.12
N ILE A 10 21.71 0.85 3.04
CA ILE A 10 20.86 1.29 1.93
C ILE A 10 20.95 2.80 1.78
N TRP A 11 20.79 3.55 2.87
CA TRP A 11 20.90 5.01 2.86
C TRP A 11 22.23 5.49 2.28
N ASN A 12 23.35 4.93 2.74
CA ASN A 12 24.69 5.29 2.28
C ASN A 12 24.94 4.92 0.81
N SER A 13 24.21 3.94 0.27
CA SER A 13 24.33 3.48 -1.11
C SER A 13 23.51 4.31 -2.11
N ASP A 14 22.68 5.24 -1.63
CA ASP A 14 21.80 6.04 -2.47
C ASP A 14 22.58 7.10 -3.26
N GLU A 15 22.99 6.73 -4.48
CA GLU A 15 23.74 7.58 -5.41
C GLU A 15 22.91 8.72 -5.99
N ASN A 16 21.58 8.60 -5.96
CA ASN A 16 20.66 9.60 -6.48
C ASN A 16 20.16 10.58 -5.41
N ARG A 17 20.48 10.33 -4.13
CA ARG A 17 20.07 11.15 -2.98
C ARG A 17 20.32 12.63 -3.19
N PHE A 18 19.38 13.44 -2.75
CA PHE A 18 19.51 14.90 -2.64
C PHE A 18 20.15 15.26 -1.31
N SER A 19 21.12 16.16 -1.34
CA SER A 19 21.60 16.83 -0.13
C SER A 19 20.54 17.79 0.39
N VAL A 20 20.35 17.87 1.70
CA VAL A 20 19.31 18.68 2.32
C VAL A 20 19.93 19.60 3.36
N SER A 21 19.55 20.87 3.33
CA SER A 21 19.93 21.87 4.33
C SER A 21 18.68 22.39 5.03
N ALA A 22 18.68 22.30 6.36
CA ALA A 22 17.68 22.96 7.18
C ALA A 22 17.95 24.47 7.26
N ARG A 23 16.89 25.24 7.55
CA ARG A 23 17.00 26.65 7.93
C ARG A 23 17.27 26.78 9.42
N LYS A 24 18.37 27.46 9.79
CA LYS A 24 18.71 27.72 11.18
C LYS A 24 17.77 28.77 11.79
N ALA A 25 17.70 28.80 13.12
CA ALA A 25 17.03 29.86 13.86
C ALA A 25 17.58 31.28 13.58
N SER A 26 18.84 31.39 13.10
CA SER A 26 19.41 32.68 12.65
C SER A 26 18.82 33.18 11.33
N GLY A 27 18.08 32.33 10.61
CA GLY A 27 17.52 32.60 9.29
C GLY A 27 18.44 32.18 8.12
N GLU A 28 19.68 31.79 8.41
CA GLU A 28 20.67 31.27 7.45
C GLU A 28 20.49 29.77 7.21
N TRP A 29 20.99 29.29 6.08
CA TRP A 29 21.03 27.86 5.75
C TRP A 29 22.24 27.17 6.41
N GLU A 30 22.13 25.88 6.69
CA GLU A 30 23.28 25.05 7.08
C GLU A 30 24.29 24.91 5.93
N ASP A 31 23.78 24.64 4.73
CA ASP A 31 24.53 24.63 3.48
C ASP A 31 23.67 25.24 2.36
N GLU A 32 24.02 26.45 1.92
CA GLU A 32 23.29 27.14 0.84
C GLU A 32 23.39 26.42 -0.52
N ASN A 33 24.37 25.53 -0.69
CA ASN A 33 24.62 24.79 -1.93
C ASN A 33 23.93 23.41 -1.95
N ALA A 34 23.22 23.03 -0.88
CA ALA A 34 22.49 21.77 -0.84
C ALA A 34 21.47 21.69 -2.00
N ASP A 35 21.14 20.48 -2.43
CA ASP A 35 20.14 20.29 -3.47
C ASP A 35 18.75 20.75 -3.02
N ILE A 36 18.44 20.60 -1.72
CA ILE A 36 17.18 21.03 -1.10
C ILE A 36 17.47 22.02 0.03
N LEU A 37 16.78 23.17 0.01
CA LEU A 37 16.70 24.11 1.12
C LEU A 37 15.31 24.01 1.75
N LEU A 38 15.27 23.60 3.01
CA LEU A 38 14.05 23.21 3.72
C LEU A 38 13.71 24.21 4.84
N ASP A 39 12.55 24.86 4.78
CA ASP A 39 12.09 25.84 5.77
C ASP A 39 10.86 25.33 6.55
N GLU A 40 11.13 24.64 7.66
CA GLU A 40 10.08 24.12 8.55
C GLU A 40 9.34 25.21 9.36
N GLN A 41 9.90 26.42 9.41
CA GLN A 41 9.30 27.62 10.01
C GLN A 41 8.88 27.48 11.48
N ALA A 42 7.66 27.02 11.76
CA ALA A 42 7.07 27.03 13.09
C ALA A 42 6.28 25.77 13.37
N LYS A 43 6.12 25.48 14.67
CA LYS A 43 5.32 24.36 15.14
C LYS A 43 3.84 24.58 14.80
N ALA A 44 3.22 23.59 14.16
CA ALA A 44 1.82 23.63 13.79
C ALA A 44 0.88 23.74 15.00
N SER A 45 -0.20 24.50 14.80
CA SER A 45 -1.21 24.80 15.83
C SER A 45 -2.04 23.59 16.29
N GLY A 46 -2.08 22.53 15.49
CA GLY A 46 -3.01 21.42 15.68
C GLY A 46 -4.39 21.60 15.04
N LYS A 47 -4.68 22.77 14.48
CA LYS A 47 -5.98 23.13 13.90
C LYS A 47 -5.84 23.36 12.40
N ARG A 48 -6.87 22.94 11.64
CA ARG A 48 -6.96 23.07 10.18
C ARG A 48 -6.88 24.51 9.69
N ASN A 49 -7.52 25.43 10.42
CA ASN A 49 -7.72 26.82 10.02
C ASN A 49 -6.68 27.80 10.57
N ILE A 50 -5.58 27.31 11.12
CA ILE A 50 -4.50 28.15 11.65
C ILE A 50 -3.21 27.73 10.97
N ASP A 51 -2.75 28.60 10.09
CA ASP A 51 -1.47 28.52 9.42
C ASP A 51 -0.44 29.34 10.18
N LEU A 52 0.63 28.68 10.62
CA LEU A 52 1.77 29.30 11.31
C LEU A 52 3.04 29.25 10.46
N ALA A 53 2.97 28.68 9.26
CA ALA A 53 4.08 28.49 8.33
C ALA A 53 3.70 29.13 6.99
N THR A 54 3.80 30.46 6.94
CA THR A 54 3.30 31.27 5.80
C THR A 54 4.10 31.13 4.50
N ASN A 55 5.26 30.47 4.54
CA ASN A 55 6.08 30.18 3.37
C ASN A 55 5.97 28.69 2.99
N PRO A 56 6.34 28.32 1.76
CA PRO A 56 6.51 26.91 1.39
C PRO A 56 7.52 26.20 2.29
N LEU A 57 7.29 24.91 2.55
CA LEU A 57 8.26 24.02 3.20
C LEU A 57 9.52 23.88 2.36
N PHE A 58 9.37 23.68 1.05
CA PHE A 58 10.49 23.58 0.11
C PHE A 58 10.84 24.97 -0.42
N HIS A 59 11.78 25.64 0.23
CA HIS A 59 12.28 26.94 -0.24
C HIS A 59 12.97 26.83 -1.60
N ARG A 60 13.77 25.78 -1.80
CA ARG A 60 14.41 25.46 -3.08
C ARG A 60 14.61 23.96 -3.22
N VAL A 61 14.41 23.45 -4.44
CA VAL A 61 14.83 22.10 -4.85
C VAL A 61 15.65 22.23 -6.13
N ASN A 62 16.71 21.44 -6.28
CA ASN A 62 17.51 21.34 -7.49
C ASN A 62 16.68 20.66 -8.61
N GLU A 63 15.91 21.46 -9.32
CA GLU A 63 15.02 21.00 -10.39
C GLU A 63 15.77 20.39 -11.58
N GLU A 64 16.99 20.86 -11.88
CA GLU A 64 17.83 20.26 -12.93
C GLU A 64 18.14 18.80 -12.62
N LYS A 65 18.43 18.50 -11.35
CA LYS A 65 18.64 17.12 -10.88
C LYS A 65 17.32 16.34 -10.77
N LEU A 66 16.22 16.98 -10.36
CA LEU A 66 14.94 16.30 -10.13
C LEU A 66 14.28 15.86 -11.44
N PHE A 67 14.34 16.71 -12.47
CA PHE A 67 13.72 16.47 -13.77
C PHE A 67 14.70 15.95 -14.83
N ASP A 68 15.91 15.54 -14.43
CA ASP A 68 16.87 14.90 -15.34
C ASP A 68 16.26 13.60 -15.91
N PRO A 69 16.07 13.49 -17.23
CA PRO A 69 15.46 12.32 -17.85
C PRO A 69 16.30 11.04 -17.70
N ASN A 70 17.58 11.16 -17.31
CA ASN A 70 18.46 10.01 -17.09
C ASN A 70 18.40 9.47 -15.66
N ARG A 71 17.63 10.12 -14.76
CA ARG A 71 17.50 9.71 -13.36
C ARG A 71 16.16 9.00 -13.11
N THR A 72 16.15 8.18 -12.05
CA THR A 72 14.96 7.44 -11.59
C THR A 72 13.81 8.35 -11.18
N TYR A 73 14.11 9.57 -10.73
CA TYR A 73 13.10 10.58 -10.40
C TYR A 73 12.16 10.89 -11.56
N ASN A 74 12.63 10.96 -12.81
CA ASN A 74 11.77 11.25 -13.95
C ASN A 74 10.69 10.16 -14.13
N ALA A 75 11.09 8.89 -14.09
CA ALA A 75 10.15 7.78 -14.16
C ALA A 75 9.20 7.73 -12.95
N PHE A 76 9.70 8.06 -11.76
CA PHE A 76 8.86 8.15 -10.56
C PHE A 76 7.81 9.27 -10.65
N ILE A 77 8.18 10.45 -11.18
CA ILE A 77 7.28 11.59 -11.34
C ILE A 77 6.17 11.26 -12.33
N ASN A 78 6.48 10.61 -13.46
CA ASN A 78 5.47 10.15 -14.41
C ASN A 78 4.44 9.21 -13.74
N LEU A 79 4.90 8.32 -12.85
CA LEU A 79 3.99 7.48 -12.07
C LEU A 79 3.07 8.31 -11.18
N LEU A 80 3.56 9.36 -10.52
CA LEU A 80 2.73 10.22 -9.66
C LEU A 80 1.63 10.95 -10.44
N ASP A 81 1.90 11.32 -11.70
CA ASP A 81 0.95 12.05 -12.55
C ASP A 81 -0.27 11.18 -12.92
N ASN A 82 -0.09 9.88 -13.14
CA ASN A 82 -1.19 8.94 -13.39
C ASN A 82 -2.22 8.91 -12.24
N TYR A 83 -1.78 9.17 -11.00
CA TYR A 83 -2.65 9.15 -9.83
C TYR A 83 -3.10 10.56 -9.39
N ALA A 84 -2.75 11.61 -10.15
CA ALA A 84 -2.96 12.99 -9.72
C ALA A 84 -4.44 13.38 -9.68
N VAL A 85 -5.31 12.87 -10.57
CA VAL A 85 -6.77 13.02 -10.41
C VAL A 85 -7.52 12.00 -11.26
N TYR A 86 -8.49 11.29 -10.66
CA TYR A 86 -9.54 10.52 -11.33
C TYR A 86 -10.52 11.41 -12.17
N PHE A 87 -10.03 12.47 -12.81
CA PHE A 87 -10.78 13.18 -13.83
C PHE A 87 -10.38 12.64 -15.19
N LEU A 88 -11.07 11.56 -15.60
CA LEU A 88 -11.47 11.29 -16.99
C LEU A 88 -10.50 11.84 -18.05
N ASP A 89 -9.28 11.31 -18.12
CA ASP A 89 -8.49 11.43 -19.33
C ASP A 89 -8.76 10.17 -20.16
N GLU A 90 -9.46 10.32 -21.29
CA GLU A 90 -9.88 9.21 -22.15
C GLU A 90 -8.68 8.53 -22.87
N GLU A 91 -7.47 9.09 -22.74
CA GLU A 91 -6.25 8.60 -23.39
C GLU A 91 -5.39 7.64 -22.54
N LEU A 92 -5.61 7.55 -21.23
CA LEU A 92 -4.82 6.66 -20.35
C LEU A 92 -5.43 5.25 -20.32
N THR A 93 -4.67 4.28 -20.85
CA THR A 93 -5.05 2.86 -20.81
C THR A 93 -4.32 2.16 -19.67
N LEU A 94 -4.97 1.16 -19.05
CA LEU A 94 -4.35 0.27 -18.05
C LEU A 94 -3.01 -0.33 -18.53
N GLU A 95 -2.86 -0.52 -19.85
CA GLU A 95 -1.63 -1.02 -20.47
C GLU A 95 -0.48 0.00 -20.46
N ALA A 96 -0.79 1.29 -20.64
CA ALA A 96 0.19 2.36 -20.53
C ALA A 96 0.67 2.53 -19.08
N GLU A 97 -0.26 2.50 -18.11
CA GLU A 97 0.06 2.55 -16.68
C GLU A 97 0.95 1.36 -16.27
N GLU A 98 0.60 0.15 -16.69
CA GLU A 98 1.40 -1.04 -16.41
C GLU A 98 2.81 -0.93 -17.01
N LYS A 99 2.93 -0.38 -18.23
CA LYS A 99 4.23 -0.18 -18.88
C LYS A 99 5.12 0.79 -18.10
N GLU A 100 4.55 1.88 -17.60
CA GLU A 100 5.30 2.86 -16.79
C GLU A 100 5.75 2.28 -15.45
N GLN A 101 4.90 1.50 -14.79
CA GLN A 101 5.27 0.78 -13.56
C GLN A 101 6.44 -0.17 -13.81
N LEU A 102 6.36 -0.97 -14.87
CA LEU A 102 7.42 -1.91 -15.24
C LEU A 102 8.72 -1.18 -15.60
N GLN A 103 8.65 -0.09 -16.37
CA GLN A 103 9.80 0.73 -16.72
C GLN A 103 10.48 1.30 -15.47
N PHE A 104 9.71 1.84 -14.52
CA PHE A 104 10.25 2.33 -13.27
C PHE A 104 10.92 1.22 -12.45
N ILE A 105 10.29 0.05 -12.33
CA ILE A 105 10.87 -1.11 -11.65
C ILE A 105 12.21 -1.51 -12.31
N ASP A 106 12.24 -1.57 -13.64
CA ASP A 106 13.45 -1.93 -14.40
C ASP A 106 14.60 -0.94 -14.24
N LEU A 107 14.29 0.34 -14.00
CA LEU A 107 15.27 1.37 -13.69
C LEU A 107 15.82 1.20 -12.28
N ILE A 108 14.94 1.11 -11.27
CA ILE A 108 15.38 1.03 -9.87
C ILE A 108 16.09 -0.28 -9.55
N LEU A 109 15.75 -1.38 -10.23
CA LEU A 109 16.41 -2.68 -10.06
C LEU A 109 17.92 -2.60 -10.24
N LYS A 110 18.43 -1.70 -11.09
CA LYS A 110 19.86 -1.57 -11.38
C LYS A 110 20.62 -0.74 -10.35
N THR A 111 19.91 -0.13 -9.40
CA THR A 111 20.49 0.80 -8.42
C THR A 111 21.04 0.05 -7.22
N LYS A 112 22.11 0.59 -6.60
CA LYS A 112 22.72 -0.03 -5.41
C LYS A 112 21.75 -0.21 -4.23
N PRO A 113 20.87 0.75 -3.89
CA PRO A 113 19.89 0.57 -2.81
C PRO A 113 19.04 -0.69 -2.98
N ILE A 114 18.52 -0.92 -4.19
CA ILE A 114 17.65 -2.06 -4.49
C ILE A 114 18.44 -3.37 -4.54
N GLN A 115 19.65 -3.36 -5.09
CA GLN A 115 20.54 -4.54 -5.09
C GLN A 115 20.91 -4.96 -3.66
N ILE A 116 21.24 -4.01 -2.79
CA ILE A 116 21.54 -4.29 -1.38
C ILE A 116 20.31 -4.85 -0.65
N ALA A 117 19.12 -4.28 -0.89
CA ALA A 117 17.89 -4.80 -0.32
C ALA A 117 17.60 -6.23 -0.79
N TRP A 118 17.76 -6.49 -2.09
CA TRP A 118 17.57 -7.81 -2.68
C TRP A 118 18.52 -8.86 -2.09
N ASP A 119 19.81 -8.54 -2.02
CA ASP A 119 20.84 -9.41 -1.44
C ASP A 119 20.55 -9.70 0.04
N TYR A 120 20.21 -8.67 0.82
CA TYR A 120 19.82 -8.82 2.21
C TYR A 120 18.60 -9.72 2.34
N ILE A 121 17.57 -9.53 1.52
CA ILE A 121 16.35 -10.35 1.58
C ILE A 121 16.66 -11.82 1.29
N ASN A 122 17.49 -12.09 0.28
CA ASN A 122 17.90 -13.45 -0.07
C ASN A 122 18.71 -14.10 1.06
N GLN A 123 19.63 -13.37 1.68
CA GLN A 123 20.52 -13.89 2.72
C GLN A 123 19.79 -14.07 4.06
N GLU A 124 19.01 -13.08 4.48
CA GLU A 124 18.40 -13.04 5.82
C GLU A 124 17.10 -13.82 5.94
N PHE A 125 16.33 -13.90 4.85
CA PHE A 125 15.03 -14.58 4.83
C PHE A 125 15.04 -15.86 4.01
N GLY A 126 16.15 -16.18 3.32
CA GLY A 126 16.28 -17.41 2.54
C GLY A 126 15.39 -17.46 1.30
N GLU A 127 14.93 -16.32 0.80
CA GLU A 127 14.02 -16.24 -0.35
C GLU A 127 14.66 -16.75 -1.65
N ASN A 128 15.99 -16.59 -1.80
CA ASN A 128 16.78 -17.04 -2.96
C ASN A 128 16.17 -16.64 -4.32
N LEU A 129 15.63 -15.43 -4.42
CA LEU A 129 14.97 -14.91 -5.62
C LEU A 129 16.01 -14.59 -6.68
N SER A 130 15.73 -14.99 -7.93
CA SER A 130 16.39 -14.44 -9.11
C SER A 130 15.99 -12.98 -9.35
N GLU A 131 16.71 -12.28 -10.22
CA GLU A 131 16.40 -10.88 -10.57
C GLU A 131 14.97 -10.75 -11.10
N GLU A 132 14.56 -11.69 -11.97
CA GLU A 132 13.20 -11.74 -12.53
C GLU A 132 12.13 -11.98 -11.45
N GLN A 133 12.41 -12.87 -10.49
CA GLN A 133 11.51 -13.14 -9.38
C GLN A 133 11.40 -11.92 -8.45
N PHE A 134 12.52 -11.26 -8.17
CA PHE A 134 12.53 -10.07 -7.32
C PHE A 134 11.84 -8.88 -8.00
N ARG A 135 12.04 -8.70 -9.31
CA ARG A 135 11.27 -7.77 -10.15
C ARG A 135 9.76 -7.98 -10.02
N HIS A 136 9.30 -9.22 -10.18
CA HIS A 136 7.89 -9.55 -10.02
C HIS A 136 7.39 -9.31 -8.59
N LYS A 137 8.23 -9.56 -7.58
CA LYS A 137 7.92 -9.30 -6.19
C LYS A 137 7.76 -7.79 -5.91
N LEU A 138 8.66 -6.96 -6.43
CA LEU A 138 8.53 -5.50 -6.33
C LEU A 138 7.24 -5.01 -6.97
N LYS A 139 6.93 -5.48 -8.19
CA LYS A 139 5.65 -5.17 -8.85
C LYS A 139 4.46 -5.55 -7.99
N ARG A 140 4.45 -6.78 -7.48
CA ARG A 140 3.36 -7.31 -6.67
C ARG A 140 3.17 -6.55 -5.36
N VAL A 141 4.24 -6.28 -4.62
CA VAL A 141 4.15 -5.63 -3.31
C VAL A 141 3.71 -4.18 -3.44
N TRP A 142 4.25 -3.45 -4.43
CA TRP A 142 4.05 -2.00 -4.53
C TRP A 142 2.92 -1.59 -5.48
N PHE A 143 2.72 -2.28 -6.60
CA PHE A 143 1.85 -1.78 -7.69
C PHE A 143 0.59 -2.62 -7.91
N GLU A 144 0.61 -3.91 -7.57
CA GLU A 144 -0.57 -4.76 -7.75
C GLU A 144 -1.74 -4.28 -6.88
N LEU A 145 -2.92 -4.23 -7.47
CA LEU A 145 -4.14 -3.81 -6.81
C LEU A 145 -4.65 -4.90 -5.86
N TYR A 146 -5.06 -4.50 -4.67
CA TYR A 146 -5.64 -5.39 -3.67
C TYR A 146 -6.84 -4.76 -2.97
N THR A 147 -7.59 -5.60 -2.26
CA THR A 147 -8.66 -5.16 -1.36
C THR A 147 -8.16 -5.22 0.08
N ASN A 148 -8.35 -4.13 0.82
CA ASN A 148 -8.04 -4.06 2.24
C ASN A 148 -9.30 -4.06 3.09
N TYR A 149 -9.33 -4.88 4.13
CA TYR A 149 -10.46 -5.00 5.06
C TYR A 149 -10.11 -4.40 6.43
N TYR A 150 -10.81 -3.36 6.87
CA TYR A 150 -10.56 -2.78 8.18
C TYR A 150 -11.87 -2.44 8.89
N LYS A 151 -12.05 -2.98 10.11
CA LYS A 151 -13.23 -2.75 10.96
C LYS A 151 -14.57 -2.95 10.22
N GLY A 152 -14.68 -4.08 9.50
CA GLY A 152 -15.90 -4.44 8.76
C GLY A 152 -16.13 -3.66 7.46
N LYS A 153 -15.15 -2.86 6.99
CA LYS A 153 -15.21 -2.14 5.71
C LYS A 153 -14.13 -2.65 4.77
N SER A 154 -14.46 -2.84 3.50
CA SER A 154 -13.49 -3.07 2.44
C SER A 154 -13.13 -1.77 1.73
N THR A 155 -11.89 -1.67 1.27
CA THR A 155 -11.40 -0.64 0.33
C THR A 155 -10.76 -1.40 -0.82
N THR A 156 -11.35 -1.32 -2.00
CA THR A 156 -10.89 -2.01 -3.22
C THR A 156 -9.94 -1.10 -4.01
N PHE A 157 -9.18 -1.68 -4.95
CA PHE A 157 -8.20 -0.98 -5.79
C PHE A 157 -7.10 -0.24 -5.03
N CYS A 158 -6.75 -0.71 -3.84
CA CYS A 158 -5.59 -0.17 -3.15
C CYS A 158 -4.33 -0.65 -3.85
N SER A 159 -3.34 0.21 -4.02
CA SER A 159 -1.94 -0.20 -4.25
C SER A 159 -1.05 0.35 -3.15
N GLY A 160 0.09 -0.31 -2.92
CA GLY A 160 1.08 0.17 -1.94
C GLY A 160 1.70 1.50 -2.37
N PHE A 161 1.99 1.64 -3.67
CA PHE A 161 2.56 2.83 -4.27
C PHE A 161 1.64 4.03 -4.09
N GLU A 162 0.37 3.90 -4.47
CA GLU A 162 -0.62 4.98 -4.32
C GLU A 162 -0.74 5.40 -2.85
N HIS A 163 -0.90 4.44 -1.94
CA HIS A 163 -1.09 4.79 -0.52
C HIS A 163 0.14 5.46 0.10
N VAL A 164 1.35 4.99 -0.22
CA VAL A 164 2.59 5.53 0.35
C VAL A 164 2.95 6.86 -0.29
N PHE A 165 3.02 6.92 -1.61
CA PHE A 165 3.61 8.05 -2.33
C PHE A 165 2.60 9.11 -2.80
N VAL A 166 1.39 8.71 -3.19
CA VAL A 166 0.38 9.64 -3.74
C VAL A 166 -0.53 10.17 -2.63
N GLY A 167 -1.01 9.26 -1.78
CA GLY A 167 -1.92 9.52 -0.68
C GLY A 167 -3.40 9.25 -0.98
N GLU A 168 -4.12 8.75 0.02
CA GLU A 168 -5.55 8.42 -0.08
C GLU A 168 -6.42 9.49 0.60
N ALA A 169 -7.23 10.17 -0.21
CA ALA A 169 -8.27 11.10 0.23
C ALA A 169 -9.47 10.38 0.87
N LYS A 170 -9.94 10.88 2.00
CA LYS A 170 -11.12 10.38 2.72
C LYS A 170 -12.13 11.50 2.91
N TYR A 171 -13.18 11.51 2.10
CA TYR A 171 -14.27 12.48 2.20
C TYR A 171 -15.61 11.88 1.77
N ASN A 172 -16.72 12.43 2.26
CA ASN A 172 -18.06 11.97 1.90
C ASN A 172 -18.54 12.71 0.64
N ALA A 173 -18.43 12.08 -0.53
CA ALA A 173 -18.86 12.64 -1.81
C ALA A 173 -20.40 12.62 -2.03
N ARG A 174 -21.21 12.90 -1.00
CA ARG A 174 -22.66 13.08 -1.23
C ARG A 174 -22.86 14.38 -1.99
N TYR A 175 -23.00 14.24 -3.31
CA TYR A 175 -23.07 15.25 -4.35
C TYR A 175 -24.14 16.35 -4.17
N GLU A 176 -24.94 16.30 -3.09
CA GLU A 176 -26.07 17.21 -2.86
C GLU A 176 -26.01 17.98 -1.54
N ASP A 177 -25.14 17.62 -0.59
CA ASP A 177 -25.07 18.34 0.70
C ASP A 177 -23.93 19.36 0.70
N LYS A 178 -24.27 20.62 0.36
CA LYS A 178 -23.37 21.78 0.26
C LYS A 178 -22.67 22.18 1.58
N ARG A 179 -22.69 21.36 2.61
CA ARG A 179 -22.28 21.78 3.96
C ARG A 179 -20.85 21.42 4.35
N GLU A 180 -20.20 20.41 3.75
CA GLU A 180 -18.82 20.09 4.12
C GLU A 180 -17.98 19.66 2.91
N THR A 181 -17.22 20.62 2.34
CA THR A 181 -16.12 20.38 1.40
C THR A 181 -14.84 19.98 2.14
N LEU A 182 -14.96 19.26 3.26
CA LEU A 182 -13.84 18.93 4.15
C LEU A 182 -13.63 17.41 4.19
N GLY A 183 -12.37 16.98 4.14
CA GLY A 183 -12.01 15.58 4.31
C GLY A 183 -10.67 15.40 5.02
N GLU A 184 -10.19 14.17 5.07
CA GLU A 184 -8.91 13.80 5.65
C GLU A 184 -8.00 13.14 4.61
N ILE A 185 -6.70 13.15 4.87
CA ILE A 185 -5.69 12.47 4.05
C ILE A 185 -5.07 11.38 4.92
N SER A 186 -5.14 10.12 4.47
CA SER A 186 -4.59 9.01 5.24
C SER A 186 -3.13 8.70 4.89
N GLY A 187 -2.85 8.20 3.69
CA GLY A 187 -1.49 8.14 3.14
C GLY A 187 -1.05 9.50 2.59
N TYR A 188 0.23 9.87 2.70
CA TYR A 188 0.92 10.96 1.98
C TYR A 188 2.35 11.06 2.54
N HIS A 189 3.30 10.30 1.99
CA HIS A 189 4.62 10.09 2.61
C HIS A 189 5.80 10.26 1.65
N SER A 190 5.62 11.04 0.57
CA SER A 190 6.69 11.34 -0.39
C SER A 190 7.06 12.82 -0.37
N TRP A 191 8.34 13.13 -0.18
CA TRP A 191 8.84 14.50 -0.28
C TRP A 191 8.74 15.04 -1.71
N VAL A 192 8.97 14.19 -2.72
CA VAL A 192 8.86 14.57 -4.14
C VAL A 192 7.41 14.97 -4.45
N LYS A 193 6.44 14.14 -4.06
CA LYS A 193 5.01 14.46 -4.25
C LYS A 193 4.62 15.72 -3.49
N PHE A 194 5.10 15.89 -2.25
CA PHE A 194 4.85 17.10 -1.48
C PHE A 194 5.36 18.35 -2.20
N TYR A 195 6.62 18.34 -2.63
CA TYR A 195 7.22 19.46 -3.35
C TYR A 195 6.46 19.79 -4.64
N LEU A 196 6.12 18.78 -5.46
CA LEU A 196 5.35 18.98 -6.69
C LEU A 196 3.96 19.56 -6.42
N ASP A 197 3.26 19.07 -5.40
CA ASP A 197 1.96 19.61 -5.04
C ASP A 197 2.05 21.01 -4.45
N GLU A 198 3.08 21.31 -3.66
CA GLU A 198 3.29 22.62 -3.04
C GLU A 198 3.61 23.67 -4.10
N LYS A 199 4.47 23.32 -5.06
CA LYS A 199 4.78 24.16 -6.23
C LYS A 199 3.56 24.47 -7.09
N ASN A 200 2.56 23.59 -7.09
CA ASN A 200 1.31 23.74 -7.84
C ASN A 200 0.14 24.24 -6.97
N ASP A 201 0.41 24.80 -5.79
CA ASP A 201 -0.58 25.32 -4.84
C ASP A 201 -1.66 24.27 -4.43
N ARG A 202 -1.36 22.98 -4.58
CA ARG A 202 -2.26 21.86 -4.22
C ARG A 202 -2.13 21.45 -2.77
N VAL A 203 -1.00 21.70 -2.13
CA VAL A 203 -0.81 21.48 -0.69
C VAL A 203 -0.31 22.75 0.00
N ASN A 204 -0.71 22.92 1.25
CA ASN A 204 -0.21 23.96 2.12
C ASN A 204 0.39 23.33 3.38
N PHE A 205 1.67 23.58 3.63
CA PHE A 205 2.35 23.23 4.87
C PHE A 205 1.93 24.16 6.00
N LEU A 206 1.37 23.62 7.09
CA LEU A 206 0.87 24.43 8.21
C LEU A 206 1.84 24.50 9.39
N GLY A 207 3.05 23.94 9.23
CA GLY A 207 4.07 23.85 10.26
C GLY A 207 4.42 22.42 10.67
N TYR A 208 5.52 22.30 11.42
CA TYR A 208 6.03 21.02 11.89
C TYR A 208 5.28 20.47 13.11
N LYS A 209 5.37 19.17 13.35
CA LYS A 209 4.58 18.46 14.37
C LYS A 209 5.28 17.26 15.01
N TYR A 210 6.57 17.42 15.32
CA TYR A 210 7.31 16.45 16.12
C TYR A 210 6.73 16.29 17.53
N ASP A 211 6.67 15.05 18.01
CA ASP A 211 6.33 14.72 19.41
C ASP A 211 7.61 14.61 20.27
N LEU A 212 8.59 15.49 19.99
CA LEU A 212 9.89 15.53 20.66
C LEU A 212 9.96 16.74 21.59
N LYS A 213 10.83 16.65 22.61
CA LYS A 213 11.14 17.80 23.47
C LYS A 213 12.17 18.68 22.77
N GLY A 214 12.01 20.00 22.92
CA GLY A 214 12.91 20.97 22.30
C GLY A 214 12.82 20.99 20.78
N ASN A 215 13.95 21.32 20.15
CA ASN A 215 14.05 21.61 18.72
C ASN A 215 14.75 20.47 17.95
N GLU A 216 14.76 19.25 18.48
CA GLU A 216 15.48 18.14 17.85
C GLU A 216 14.95 17.76 16.47
N GLY A 217 13.65 17.95 16.24
CA GLY A 217 12.99 17.74 14.95
C GLY A 217 13.53 18.63 13.84
N GLU A 218 13.42 19.95 14.01
CA GLU A 218 13.83 20.98 13.03
C GLU A 218 15.35 20.97 12.73
N ASN A 219 16.16 20.32 13.56
CA ASN A 219 17.61 20.18 13.35
C ASN A 219 17.99 18.91 12.57
N ASN A 220 17.03 18.08 12.15
CA ASN A 220 17.28 16.92 11.33
C ASN A 220 16.70 17.15 9.92
N PRO A 221 17.54 17.51 8.93
CA PRO A 221 17.06 17.86 7.59
C PRO A 221 16.54 16.66 6.79
N ASP A 222 16.81 15.43 7.23
CA ASP A 222 16.49 14.20 6.50
C ASP A 222 15.02 13.75 6.69
N ILE A 223 14.23 14.45 7.50
CA ILE A 223 12.87 14.06 7.87
C ILE A 223 12.03 15.31 8.11
N VAL A 224 10.75 15.23 7.72
CA VAL A 224 9.75 16.21 8.13
C VAL A 224 8.60 15.49 8.78
N THR A 225 8.22 15.92 9.98
CA THR A 225 6.91 15.57 10.58
C THR A 225 6.05 16.81 10.57
N LEU A 226 4.92 16.78 9.86
CA LEU A 226 4.16 17.99 9.52
C LEU A 226 2.66 17.90 9.75
N GLN A 227 2.03 19.07 9.70
CA GLN A 227 0.62 19.27 9.48
C GLN A 227 0.42 19.92 8.10
N MET A 228 -0.59 19.49 7.34
CA MET A 228 -0.85 20.05 6.00
C MET A 228 -2.34 20.12 5.67
N LEU A 229 -2.65 20.98 4.70
CA LEU A 229 -3.85 20.96 3.89
C LEU A 229 -3.53 20.48 2.48
N GLN A 230 -4.48 19.81 1.85
CA GLN A 230 -4.48 19.55 0.41
C GLN A 230 -5.79 20.04 -0.17
N THR A 231 -5.71 20.71 -1.31
CA THR A 231 -6.86 21.22 -2.05
C THR A 231 -7.02 20.43 -3.33
N ILE A 232 -8.21 19.87 -3.54
CA ILE A 232 -8.60 19.26 -4.81
C ILE A 232 -9.58 20.20 -5.50
N THR A 233 -9.28 20.57 -6.74
CA THR A 233 -10.13 21.41 -7.59
C THR A 233 -10.63 20.64 -8.79
N ASP A 234 -11.78 21.04 -9.34
CA ASP A 234 -12.23 20.55 -10.65
C ASP A 234 -11.43 21.21 -11.79
N MET A 235 -11.64 20.76 -13.03
CA MET A 235 -10.95 21.28 -14.22
C MET A 235 -11.20 22.78 -14.47
N ARG A 236 -12.18 23.38 -13.79
CA ARG A 236 -12.52 24.82 -13.88
C ARG A 236 -11.91 25.62 -12.72
N GLY A 237 -11.06 24.99 -11.90
CA GLY A 237 -10.41 25.59 -10.74
C GLY A 237 -11.32 25.76 -9.53
N LYS A 238 -12.51 25.14 -9.52
CA LYS A 238 -13.43 25.23 -8.38
C LYS A 238 -13.04 24.22 -7.32
N LEU A 239 -12.93 24.67 -6.07
CA LEU A 239 -12.71 23.80 -4.90
C LEU A 239 -13.75 22.68 -4.84
N VAL A 240 -13.27 21.43 -4.89
CA VAL A 240 -14.05 20.21 -4.70
C VAL A 240 -14.01 19.82 -3.22
N VAL A 241 -12.79 19.67 -2.69
CA VAL A 241 -12.58 19.29 -1.29
C VAL A 241 -11.26 19.84 -0.78
N GLU A 242 -11.26 20.25 0.48
CA GLU A 242 -10.06 20.55 1.26
C GLU A 242 -9.82 19.42 2.26
N LEU A 243 -8.70 18.73 2.12
CA LEU A 243 -8.32 17.60 2.95
C LEU A 243 -7.30 18.05 4.00
N PHE A 244 -7.48 17.63 5.24
CA PHE A 244 -6.57 17.96 6.33
C PHE A 244 -5.83 16.73 6.81
N LYS A 245 -4.51 16.85 6.90
CA LYS A 245 -3.66 15.89 7.57
C LYS A 245 -3.18 16.50 8.87
N LYS A 246 -3.79 16.09 9.98
CA LYS A 246 -3.43 16.59 11.31
C LYS A 246 -1.97 16.29 11.65
N LYS A 247 -1.46 15.14 11.23
CA LYS A 247 -0.07 14.74 11.42
C LYS A 247 0.34 13.77 10.31
N GLY A 248 1.49 14.02 9.70
CA GLY A 248 2.14 13.15 8.72
C GLY A 248 3.64 13.28 8.82
N GLY A 249 4.36 12.52 8.00
CA GLY A 249 5.80 12.73 7.85
C GLY A 249 6.41 11.85 6.78
N PHE A 250 7.56 12.26 6.30
CA PHE A 250 8.31 11.61 5.22
C PHE A 250 9.78 11.94 5.33
N PHE A 251 10.63 11.03 4.84
CA PHE A 251 12.03 11.36 4.65
C PHE A 251 12.18 12.47 3.60
N VAL A 252 13.20 13.30 3.73
CA VAL A 252 13.56 14.32 2.73
C VAL A 252 14.95 14.01 2.22
N GLY A 253 15.12 13.97 0.90
CA GLY A 253 16.41 13.75 0.27
C GLY A 253 16.56 12.39 -0.42
N PRO A 254 16.17 11.24 0.19
CA PRO A 254 16.25 9.93 -0.45
C PRO A 254 15.65 9.87 -1.85
N SER A 255 16.23 9.01 -2.67
CA SER A 255 15.68 8.65 -3.97
C SER A 255 14.50 7.68 -3.84
N PRO A 256 13.60 7.63 -4.85
CA PRO A 256 12.49 6.68 -4.85
C PRO A 256 12.94 5.23 -4.68
N GLU A 257 14.07 4.85 -5.29
CA GLU A 257 14.66 3.53 -5.14
C GLU A 257 15.16 3.24 -3.71
N ALA A 258 15.70 4.24 -3.00
CA ALA A 258 16.11 4.07 -1.62
C ALA A 258 14.89 3.95 -0.68
N GLU A 259 13.86 4.76 -0.88
CA GLU A 259 12.60 4.65 -0.12
C GLU A 259 11.91 3.29 -0.36
N ILE A 260 11.85 2.83 -1.61
CA ILE A 260 11.33 1.50 -1.96
C ILE A 260 12.20 0.39 -1.38
N ALA A 261 13.53 0.52 -1.43
CA ALA A 261 14.44 -0.47 -0.85
C ALA A 261 14.21 -0.62 0.66
N ILE A 262 14.20 0.50 1.40
CA ILE A 262 13.93 0.52 2.85
C ILE A 262 12.55 -0.07 3.12
N GLY A 263 11.50 0.42 2.46
CA GLY A 263 10.14 -0.05 2.65
C GLY A 263 9.97 -1.55 2.36
N THR A 264 10.68 -2.06 1.35
CA THR A 264 10.66 -3.49 0.98
C THR A 264 11.34 -4.35 2.04
N VAL A 265 12.49 -3.92 2.57
CA VAL A 265 13.16 -4.64 3.68
C VAL A 265 12.28 -4.68 4.92
N VAL A 266 11.69 -3.55 5.33
CA VAL A 266 10.78 -3.49 6.49
C VAL A 266 9.53 -4.35 6.25
N TYR A 267 8.99 -4.36 5.03
CA TYR A 267 7.91 -5.26 4.63
C TYR A 267 8.29 -6.73 4.85
N TYR A 268 9.48 -7.14 4.41
CA TYR A 268 9.96 -8.50 4.59
C TYR A 268 10.17 -8.87 6.07
N GLU A 269 10.71 -7.97 6.87
CA GLU A 269 10.77 -8.15 8.33
C GLU A 269 9.37 -8.35 8.94
N SER A 270 8.35 -7.67 8.41
CA SER A 270 6.95 -7.86 8.83
C SER A 270 6.35 -9.18 8.35
N VAL A 271 6.65 -9.62 7.13
CA VAL A 271 6.19 -10.92 6.58
C VAL A 271 6.76 -12.07 7.41
N TYR A 272 8.03 -12.00 7.76
CA TYR A 272 8.74 -13.00 8.56
C TYR A 272 8.53 -12.85 10.07
N ASN A 273 7.60 -11.99 10.49
CA ASN A 273 7.23 -11.74 11.88
C ASN A 273 8.42 -11.33 12.79
N ARG A 274 9.48 -10.75 12.22
CA ARG A 274 10.54 -10.09 13.00
C ARG A 274 10.01 -8.79 13.63
N ILE A 275 9.10 -8.12 12.93
CA ILE A 275 8.36 -6.96 13.43
C ILE A 275 6.87 -7.12 13.15
N ARG A 276 6.04 -6.36 13.86
CA ARG A 276 4.61 -6.25 13.54
C ARG A 276 4.34 -5.03 12.67
N ASP A 277 4.32 -3.85 13.29
CA ASP A 277 3.89 -2.60 12.67
C ASP A 277 5.02 -1.57 12.52
N GLU A 278 6.14 -1.75 13.23
CA GLU A 278 7.25 -0.81 13.17
C GLU A 278 8.60 -1.49 13.39
N LYS A 279 9.62 -1.03 12.66
CA LYS A 279 11.02 -1.37 12.91
C LYS A 279 11.73 -0.18 13.52
N ARG A 280 12.32 -0.37 14.70
CA ARG A 280 13.25 0.62 15.25
C ARG A 280 14.60 0.52 14.56
N THR A 281 15.16 1.67 14.16
CA THR A 281 16.47 1.76 13.52
C THR A 281 17.11 3.12 13.75
N ASN A 282 18.42 3.20 13.52
CA ASN A 282 19.17 4.45 13.48
C ASN A 282 19.63 4.73 12.04
N ILE A 283 19.38 5.94 11.53
CA ILE A 283 19.88 6.40 10.22
C ILE A 283 20.50 7.78 10.43
N ASN A 284 21.74 7.97 9.98
CA ASN A 284 22.54 9.19 10.15
C ASN A 284 22.62 9.70 11.60
N GLY A 285 22.68 8.79 12.58
CA GLY A 285 22.74 9.17 13.99
C GLY A 285 21.39 9.66 14.56
N ALA A 286 20.30 9.48 13.82
CA ALA A 286 18.93 9.76 14.24
C ALA A 286 18.13 8.46 14.40
N ASP A 287 17.30 8.38 15.44
CA ASP A 287 16.46 7.23 15.71
C ASP A 287 15.09 7.36 15.04
N TYR A 288 14.63 6.27 14.43
CA TYR A 288 13.36 6.19 13.73
C TYR A 288 12.59 4.92 14.12
N ASN A 289 11.27 5.05 14.19
CA ASN A 289 10.38 3.93 13.95
C ASN A 289 9.96 3.96 12.48
N LEU A 290 10.40 2.98 11.70
CA LEU A 290 9.94 2.74 10.34
C LEU A 290 8.62 1.97 10.40
N VAL A 291 7.51 2.68 10.26
CA VAL A 291 6.18 2.09 10.34
C VAL A 291 5.86 1.37 9.04
N VAL A 292 5.35 0.14 9.14
CA VAL A 292 4.82 -0.62 8.02
C VAL A 292 3.46 -1.24 8.38
N TYR A 293 2.46 -0.92 7.58
CA TYR A 293 1.19 -1.63 7.60
C TYR A 293 1.09 -2.49 6.35
N ARG A 294 0.74 -3.77 6.54
CA ARG A 294 0.33 -4.65 5.44
C ARG A 294 -1.18 -4.53 5.24
N ASN A 295 -1.66 -4.85 4.05
CA ASN A 295 -3.10 -4.96 3.84
C ASN A 295 -3.70 -5.99 4.82
N ILE A 296 -4.99 -5.85 5.11
CA ILE A 296 -5.70 -6.79 5.96
C ILE A 296 -6.65 -7.60 5.08
N ASN A 297 -6.66 -8.91 5.27
CA ASN A 297 -7.50 -9.89 4.57
C ASN A 297 -8.93 -9.91 5.16
N PRO A 298 -9.92 -10.53 4.47
CA PRO A 298 -11.30 -10.61 4.96
C PRO A 298 -11.43 -11.21 6.37
N ASN A 299 -10.58 -12.18 6.70
CA ASN A 299 -10.55 -12.85 8.01
C ASN A 299 -9.82 -12.04 9.10
N GLY A 300 -9.39 -10.82 8.82
CA GLY A 300 -8.66 -9.95 9.74
C GLY A 300 -7.15 -10.23 9.86
N SER A 301 -6.63 -11.23 9.15
CA SER A 301 -5.18 -11.51 9.09
C SER A 301 -4.44 -10.47 8.24
N ARG A 302 -3.12 -10.34 8.45
CA ARG A 302 -2.26 -9.50 7.59
C ARG A 302 -2.02 -10.21 6.26
N GLY A 303 -2.24 -9.50 5.17
CA GLY A 303 -1.97 -9.96 3.82
C GLY A 303 -0.54 -9.72 3.37
N GLU A 304 -0.34 -9.87 2.06
CA GLU A 304 0.96 -9.88 1.39
C GLU A 304 1.31 -8.55 0.70
N PHE A 305 0.47 -7.52 0.82
CA PHE A 305 0.72 -6.24 0.16
C PHE A 305 1.12 -5.19 1.18
N ILE A 306 2.01 -4.27 0.79
CA ILE A 306 2.29 -3.09 1.60
C ILE A 306 1.08 -2.15 1.49
N ARG A 307 0.57 -1.72 2.64
CA ARG A 307 -0.50 -0.73 2.72
C ARG A 307 0.01 0.65 3.04
N SER A 308 0.94 0.78 3.98
CA SER A 308 1.50 2.07 4.31
C SER A 308 2.92 1.87 4.83
N PHE A 309 3.77 2.83 4.55
CA PHE A 309 5.15 2.88 4.99
C PHE A 309 5.51 4.34 5.23
N TYR A 310 6.04 4.64 6.41
CA TYR A 310 6.52 5.99 6.71
C TYR A 310 7.44 6.01 7.95
N PRO A 311 8.38 6.96 8.00
CA PRO A 311 9.20 7.16 9.18
C PRO A 311 8.46 7.93 10.28
N VAL A 312 8.76 7.58 11.53
CA VAL A 312 8.47 8.38 12.71
C VAL A 312 9.79 8.71 13.39
N PHE A 313 10.14 10.00 13.44
CA PHE A 313 11.38 10.46 14.06
C PHE A 313 11.29 10.45 15.59
N LEU A 314 12.31 9.89 16.24
CA LEU A 314 12.36 9.69 17.69
C LEU A 314 13.41 10.56 18.39
N GLY A 315 14.23 11.30 17.67
CA GLY A 315 15.31 12.13 18.22
C GLY A 315 16.71 11.61 17.87
N LYS A 316 17.73 12.16 18.52
CA LYS A 316 19.14 11.76 18.29
C LYS A 316 19.46 10.39 18.91
N GLY A 317 20.32 9.63 18.24
CA GLY A 317 20.65 8.22 18.49
C GLY A 317 21.46 7.91 19.74
N GLU A 318 21.11 8.49 20.89
CA GLU A 318 21.81 8.27 22.17
C GLU A 318 21.21 7.16 23.04
N GLN A 319 20.10 6.52 22.62
CA GLN A 319 19.39 5.56 23.45
C GLN A 319 19.58 4.12 22.95
N GLN A 320 20.39 3.34 23.68
CA GLN A 320 20.35 1.87 23.58
C GLN A 320 19.00 1.39 24.08
N PHE A 321 18.26 0.69 23.21
CA PHE A 321 16.95 0.16 23.55
C PHE A 321 16.89 -1.35 23.30
N GLU A 322 16.34 -2.09 24.26
CA GLU A 322 15.94 -3.48 24.09
C GLU A 322 14.63 -3.53 23.28
N GLU A 323 14.58 -4.35 22.23
CA GLU A 323 13.36 -4.59 21.47
C GLU A 323 12.28 -5.17 22.42
N PRO A 324 11.04 -4.64 22.41
CA PRO A 324 9.98 -5.19 23.24
C PRO A 324 9.69 -6.63 22.83
N PRO A 325 9.39 -7.54 23.78
CA PRO A 325 9.12 -8.93 23.47
C PRO A 325 7.94 -9.06 22.50
N ILE A 326 8.19 -9.74 21.39
CA ILE A 326 7.19 -10.05 20.36
C ILE A 326 6.15 -11.00 20.95
N ASP A 327 4.93 -10.51 21.16
CA ASP A 327 3.78 -11.37 21.37
C ASP A 327 3.43 -12.01 20.02
N ARG A 328 3.86 -13.26 19.83
CA ARG A 328 3.77 -13.97 18.55
C ARG A 328 2.30 -14.24 18.22
N PRO A 329 1.71 -13.66 17.16
CA PRO A 329 0.47 -14.19 16.64
C PRO A 329 0.71 -15.58 16.05
N VAL A 330 -0.20 -16.51 16.35
CA VAL A 330 -0.18 -17.87 15.81
C VAL A 330 -0.38 -17.80 14.29
N LEU A 331 0.60 -18.29 13.54
CA LEU A 331 0.45 -18.57 12.10
C LEU A 331 -0.59 -19.69 11.95
N ILE A 332 -1.71 -19.37 11.31
CA ILE A 332 -2.73 -20.33 10.89
C ILE A 332 -2.34 -20.77 9.47
N PRO A 333 -1.85 -22.01 9.25
CA PRO A 333 -1.51 -22.50 7.92
C PRO A 333 -2.68 -22.38 6.94
N ILE A 334 -2.42 -22.27 5.63
CA ILE A 334 -3.47 -22.21 4.59
C ILE A 334 -4.40 -23.44 4.69
N GLU A 335 -3.88 -24.59 5.10
CA GLU A 335 -4.65 -25.81 5.42
C GLU A 335 -5.71 -25.59 6.53
N GLN A 336 -5.51 -24.65 7.46
CA GLN A 336 -6.49 -24.31 8.49
C GLN A 336 -7.64 -23.41 7.98
N ILE A 337 -7.55 -22.85 6.76
CA ILE A 337 -8.63 -22.08 6.12
C ILE A 337 -9.50 -22.99 5.24
N LEU A 338 -8.95 -24.08 4.70
CA LEU A 338 -9.69 -25.07 3.92
C LEU A 338 -10.66 -25.84 4.83
N LYS A 339 -11.94 -25.56 4.68
CA LYS A 339 -13.01 -26.22 5.41
C LYS A 339 -13.85 -27.00 4.43
N THR A 340 -13.73 -28.33 4.43
CA THR A 340 -14.50 -29.22 3.54
C THR A 340 -15.46 -30.13 4.30
N ASP A 341 -15.45 -30.08 5.63
CA ASP A 341 -16.23 -30.92 6.54
C ASP A 341 -17.45 -30.19 7.18
N GLY A 342 -17.75 -28.97 6.73
CA GLY A 342 -18.90 -28.19 7.19
C GLY A 342 -20.27 -28.75 6.76
N LEU A 343 -21.33 -28.21 7.36
CA LEU A 343 -22.73 -28.55 7.02
C LEU A 343 -23.09 -28.27 5.56
N ILE A 344 -22.38 -27.33 4.91
CA ILE A 344 -22.36 -27.21 3.45
C ILE A 344 -20.92 -27.40 3.00
N ALA A 345 -20.73 -28.19 1.95
CA ALA A 345 -19.42 -28.42 1.34
C ALA A 345 -19.40 -27.94 -0.12
N VAL A 346 -18.25 -27.43 -0.56
CA VAL A 346 -17.95 -27.27 -1.98
C VAL A 346 -17.45 -28.62 -2.49
N VAL A 347 -18.24 -29.30 -3.31
CA VAL A 347 -17.97 -30.70 -3.71
C VAL A 347 -17.38 -30.82 -5.10
N ALA A 348 -17.68 -29.87 -5.99
CA ALA A 348 -17.08 -29.83 -7.31
C ALA A 348 -17.03 -28.41 -7.88
N ALA A 349 -16.22 -28.20 -8.91
CA ALA A 349 -16.25 -26.99 -9.70
C ALA A 349 -15.77 -27.23 -11.14
N LEU A 350 -16.21 -26.37 -12.06
CA LEU A 350 -15.71 -26.31 -13.44
C LEU A 350 -15.10 -24.93 -13.70
N PRO A 351 -13.79 -24.74 -13.43
CA PRO A 351 -13.10 -23.46 -13.67
C PRO A 351 -12.82 -23.17 -15.14
N ASN A 352 -12.74 -24.20 -15.98
CA ASN A 352 -12.33 -24.04 -17.38
C ASN A 352 -13.27 -24.83 -18.31
N PRO A 353 -14.47 -24.30 -18.65
CA PRO A 353 -15.41 -24.97 -19.56
C PRO A 353 -14.81 -25.28 -20.95
N SER A 354 -15.37 -26.26 -21.65
CA SER A 354 -14.97 -26.58 -23.03
C SER A 354 -15.64 -25.65 -24.06
N GLY A 355 -14.90 -25.18 -25.06
CA GLY A 355 -15.45 -24.43 -26.20
C GLY A 355 -15.16 -22.92 -26.16
N GLN A 356 -15.96 -22.14 -26.91
CA GLN A 356 -15.85 -20.66 -27.00
C GLN A 356 -16.68 -19.92 -25.94
N ASP A 357 -17.33 -20.64 -25.02
CA ASP A 357 -18.29 -20.03 -24.08
C ASP A 357 -17.58 -19.52 -22.81
N GLU A 358 -17.10 -18.28 -22.87
CA GLU A 358 -16.82 -17.48 -21.67
C GLU A 358 -18.14 -17.30 -20.88
N GLY A 359 -18.23 -17.87 -19.67
CA GLY A 359 -19.41 -17.71 -18.77
C GLY A 359 -20.17 -18.99 -18.38
N HIS A 360 -19.60 -20.17 -18.59
CA HIS A 360 -20.17 -21.46 -18.14
C HIS A 360 -19.43 -22.09 -16.96
N GLU A 361 -18.66 -21.30 -16.24
CA GLU A 361 -18.05 -21.72 -14.98
C GLU A 361 -19.11 -21.94 -13.92
N TRP A 362 -18.90 -22.94 -13.08
CA TRP A 362 -19.80 -23.22 -11.98
C TRP A 362 -19.07 -23.84 -10.79
N VAL A 363 -19.71 -23.69 -9.64
CA VAL A 363 -19.34 -24.32 -8.37
C VAL A 363 -20.53 -25.14 -7.89
N GLU A 364 -20.28 -26.34 -7.42
CA GLU A 364 -21.30 -27.25 -6.90
C GLU A 364 -21.19 -27.34 -5.39
N LEU A 365 -22.33 -27.11 -4.73
CA LEU A 365 -22.46 -27.14 -3.28
C LEU A 365 -23.36 -28.30 -2.87
N GLN A 366 -23.03 -28.93 -1.74
CA GLN A 366 -23.84 -29.96 -1.12
C GLN A 366 -24.26 -29.54 0.29
N ASN A 367 -25.56 -29.57 0.58
CA ASN A 367 -26.07 -29.49 1.94
C ASN A 367 -25.96 -30.87 2.61
N ARG A 368 -25.07 -30.99 3.60
CA ARG A 368 -24.82 -32.21 4.37
C ARG A 368 -25.60 -32.25 5.70
N SER A 369 -26.44 -31.25 5.97
CA SER A 369 -27.29 -31.21 7.16
C SER A 369 -28.65 -31.89 6.95
N GLU A 370 -29.38 -32.10 8.04
CA GLU A 370 -30.74 -32.67 8.04
C GLU A 370 -31.84 -31.60 7.82
N GLU A 371 -31.47 -30.32 7.72
CA GLU A 371 -32.39 -29.19 7.60
C GLU A 371 -32.18 -28.42 6.29
N PRO A 372 -33.24 -27.82 5.71
CA PRO A 372 -33.10 -26.96 4.54
C PRO A 372 -32.32 -25.68 4.90
N ILE A 373 -31.42 -25.26 4.01
CA ILE A 373 -30.60 -24.05 4.20
C ILE A 373 -30.96 -22.99 3.17
N ASP A 374 -31.45 -21.85 3.64
CA ASP A 374 -31.68 -20.66 2.82
C ASP A 374 -30.34 -19.96 2.53
N LEU A 375 -30.06 -19.77 1.24
CA LEU A 375 -28.85 -19.12 0.75
C LEU A 375 -29.02 -17.61 0.59
N ALA A 376 -30.12 -17.02 1.06
CA ALA A 376 -30.30 -15.57 1.08
C ALA A 376 -29.13 -14.88 1.80
N GLY A 377 -28.39 -14.04 1.06
CA GLY A 377 -27.22 -13.33 1.59
C GLY A 377 -25.91 -14.15 1.60
N TRP A 378 -25.96 -15.43 1.21
CA TRP A 378 -24.75 -16.25 1.04
C TRP A 378 -24.07 -15.91 -0.28
N GLU A 379 -22.76 -16.15 -0.34
CA GLU A 379 -21.97 -15.91 -1.54
C GLU A 379 -20.76 -16.83 -1.65
N LEU A 380 -20.35 -17.08 -2.88
CA LEU A 380 -19.03 -17.62 -3.19
C LEU A 380 -18.04 -16.48 -3.36
N ARG A 381 -16.79 -16.71 -3.02
CA ARG A 381 -15.67 -15.79 -3.26
C ARG A 381 -14.49 -16.51 -3.86
N ASP A 382 -13.78 -15.84 -4.75
CA ASP A 382 -12.50 -16.32 -5.27
C ASP A 382 -11.32 -15.95 -4.36
N LYS A 383 -10.09 -16.29 -4.81
CA LYS A 383 -8.83 -15.97 -4.12
C LYS A 383 -8.63 -14.47 -3.84
N LEU A 384 -9.21 -13.60 -4.66
CA LEU A 384 -9.13 -12.13 -4.52
C LEU A 384 -10.32 -11.57 -3.71
N GLY A 385 -11.21 -12.43 -3.21
CA GLY A 385 -12.38 -12.05 -2.42
C GLY A 385 -13.54 -11.49 -3.24
N ARG A 386 -13.51 -11.63 -4.58
CA ARG A 386 -14.58 -11.14 -5.46
C ARG A 386 -15.83 -12.02 -5.32
N PRO A 387 -17.03 -11.45 -5.08
CA PRO A 387 -18.21 -12.24 -4.74
C PRO A 387 -18.99 -12.75 -5.96
N GLU A 388 -19.66 -13.89 -5.79
CA GLU A 388 -20.77 -14.38 -6.59
C GLU A 388 -21.94 -14.67 -5.64
N PRO A 389 -22.98 -13.82 -5.60
CA PRO A 389 -24.12 -14.00 -4.72
C PRO A 389 -24.89 -15.29 -5.03
N LEU A 390 -25.23 -16.03 -3.98
CA LEU A 390 -26.07 -17.21 -4.07
C LEU A 390 -27.54 -16.85 -3.81
N ARG A 391 -28.45 -17.67 -4.37
CA ARG A 391 -29.89 -17.52 -4.18
C ARG A 391 -30.54 -18.90 -4.15
N GLY A 392 -31.68 -18.98 -3.46
CA GLY A 392 -32.47 -20.21 -3.35
C GLY A 392 -32.25 -20.92 -2.03
N THR A 393 -32.72 -22.15 -1.94
CA THR A 393 -32.68 -22.98 -0.74
C THR A 393 -32.14 -24.35 -1.11
N LEU A 394 -31.13 -24.82 -0.40
CA LEU A 394 -30.63 -26.19 -0.52
C LEU A 394 -31.36 -27.10 0.46
N GLN A 395 -32.11 -28.07 -0.05
CA GLN A 395 -32.77 -29.09 0.76
C GLN A 395 -31.77 -30.02 1.45
N PRO A 396 -32.16 -30.73 2.53
CA PRO A 396 -31.30 -31.71 3.18
C PRO A 396 -30.75 -32.74 2.18
N GLY A 397 -29.42 -32.92 2.17
CA GLY A 397 -28.74 -33.85 1.25
C GLY A 397 -28.63 -33.38 -0.21
N GLU A 398 -29.22 -32.22 -0.57
CA GLU A 398 -29.22 -31.73 -1.95
C GLU A 398 -27.82 -31.29 -2.40
N THR A 399 -27.53 -31.55 -3.67
CA THR A 399 -26.33 -31.04 -4.36
C THR A 399 -26.79 -30.20 -5.54
N GLN A 400 -26.30 -28.96 -5.64
CA GLN A 400 -26.72 -28.02 -6.67
C GLN A 400 -25.54 -27.22 -7.23
N GLN A 401 -25.59 -26.97 -8.54
CA GLN A 401 -24.62 -26.14 -9.26
C GLN A 401 -25.05 -24.68 -9.29
N PHE A 402 -24.08 -23.81 -9.02
CA PHE A 402 -24.21 -22.36 -9.07
C PHE A 402 -23.27 -21.82 -10.13
N ARG A 403 -23.83 -21.13 -11.12
CA ARG A 403 -23.04 -20.51 -12.20
C ARG A 403 -22.31 -19.28 -11.66
N VAL A 404 -21.08 -19.09 -12.12
CA VAL A 404 -20.31 -17.88 -11.87
C VAL A 404 -20.57 -16.92 -13.03
N SER A 405 -21.16 -15.76 -12.70
CA SER A 405 -21.74 -14.85 -13.68
C SER A 405 -20.72 -14.03 -14.47
N ARG A 406 -19.53 -13.79 -13.88
CA ARG A 406 -18.51 -12.85 -14.41
C ARG A 406 -19.07 -11.50 -14.88
N SER A 407 -20.15 -11.06 -14.25
CA SER A 407 -20.88 -9.84 -14.62
C SER A 407 -20.03 -8.55 -14.62
N SER A 408 -18.87 -8.53 -13.95
CA SER A 408 -17.88 -7.45 -14.04
C SER A 408 -16.48 -7.93 -13.64
N ALA A 409 -15.48 -7.05 -13.75
CA ALA A 409 -14.14 -7.31 -13.19
C ALA A 409 -14.14 -7.55 -11.66
N TYR A 410 -15.23 -7.19 -10.96
CA TYR A 410 -15.40 -7.30 -9.51
C TYR A 410 -16.22 -8.50 -9.05
N SER A 411 -16.86 -9.24 -9.97
CA SER A 411 -17.50 -10.50 -9.60
C SER A 411 -16.48 -11.63 -9.57
N MET A 412 -16.82 -12.69 -8.83
CA MET A 412 -15.97 -13.89 -8.71
C MET A 412 -15.45 -14.33 -10.07
N GLN A 413 -14.15 -14.62 -10.16
CA GLN A 413 -13.59 -15.26 -11.33
C GLN A 413 -12.78 -16.48 -10.97
N MET A 414 -13.00 -17.54 -11.72
CA MET A 414 -12.23 -18.77 -11.64
C MET A 414 -11.15 -18.71 -12.72
N THR A 415 -9.90 -19.04 -12.36
CA THR A 415 -8.79 -18.98 -13.33
C THR A 415 -8.39 -20.39 -13.74
N ASN A 416 -7.91 -20.56 -14.96
CA ASN A 416 -7.52 -21.87 -15.47
C ASN A 416 -6.21 -22.41 -14.85
N ARG A 417 -5.45 -21.59 -14.09
CA ARG A 417 -4.14 -21.96 -13.56
C ARG A 417 -4.18 -22.45 -12.12
N SER A 418 -4.99 -21.80 -11.30
CA SER A 418 -5.23 -22.15 -9.89
C SER A 418 -6.28 -21.22 -9.31
N GLY A 419 -6.98 -21.63 -8.27
CA GLY A 419 -7.88 -20.72 -7.56
C GLY A 419 -8.30 -21.25 -6.20
N LEU A 420 -8.91 -20.34 -5.44
CA LEU A 420 -9.61 -20.63 -4.20
C LEU A 420 -11.10 -20.40 -4.46
N ILE A 421 -11.95 -21.29 -3.95
CA ILE A 421 -13.40 -21.13 -3.91
C ILE A 421 -13.80 -21.19 -2.45
N ALA A 422 -14.33 -20.08 -1.93
CA ALA A 422 -14.74 -19.97 -0.54
C ALA A 422 -16.23 -19.61 -0.44
N LEU A 423 -16.99 -20.36 0.34
CA LEU A 423 -18.40 -20.17 0.61
C LEU A 423 -18.59 -19.43 1.93
N TYR A 424 -19.32 -18.32 1.89
CA TYR A 424 -19.67 -17.52 3.07
C TYR A 424 -21.18 -17.48 3.28
N ASN A 425 -21.61 -17.49 4.54
CA ASN A 425 -23.02 -17.26 4.90
C ASN A 425 -23.38 -15.76 4.93
N ALA A 426 -24.65 -15.46 5.22
CA ALA A 426 -25.17 -14.09 5.33
C ALA A 426 -24.45 -13.22 6.38
N ASP A 427 -23.89 -13.84 7.42
CA ASP A 427 -23.13 -13.15 8.48
C ASP A 427 -21.64 -12.99 8.12
N SER A 428 -21.26 -13.32 6.88
CA SER A 428 -19.88 -13.33 6.38
C SER A 428 -18.95 -14.32 7.10
N GLU A 429 -19.50 -15.40 7.67
CA GLU A 429 -18.73 -16.49 8.25
C GLU A 429 -18.33 -17.49 7.16
N LEU A 430 -17.09 -17.98 7.23
CA LEU A 430 -16.58 -18.98 6.29
C LEU A 430 -17.21 -20.35 6.59
N ILE A 431 -17.99 -20.85 5.64
CA ILE A 431 -18.66 -22.15 5.75
C ILE A 431 -17.82 -23.26 5.17
N ALA A 432 -17.29 -23.04 3.97
CA ALA A 432 -16.43 -24.00 3.29
C ALA A 432 -15.38 -23.30 2.40
N ALA A 433 -14.24 -23.92 2.19
CA ALA A 433 -13.24 -23.45 1.23
C ALA A 433 -12.44 -24.59 0.62
N VAL A 434 -12.20 -24.52 -0.69
CA VAL A 434 -11.40 -25.48 -1.45
C VAL A 434 -10.43 -24.75 -2.38
N GLU A 435 -9.26 -25.33 -2.58
CA GLU A 435 -8.30 -24.89 -3.59
C GLU A 435 -8.26 -25.85 -4.76
N TYR A 436 -7.99 -25.32 -5.94
CA TYR A 436 -7.72 -26.11 -7.12
C TYR A 436 -6.47 -25.60 -7.85
N GLY A 437 -5.74 -26.55 -8.44
CA GLY A 437 -4.59 -26.26 -9.30
C GLY A 437 -5.00 -25.96 -10.75
N GLN A 438 -4.12 -26.29 -11.69
CA GLN A 438 -4.37 -26.04 -13.10
C GLN A 438 -5.59 -26.85 -13.60
N ALA A 439 -6.56 -26.15 -14.19
CA ALA A 439 -7.78 -26.73 -14.75
C ALA A 439 -7.64 -26.86 -16.27
N THR A 440 -7.68 -28.09 -16.76
CA THR A 440 -7.75 -28.37 -18.20
C THR A 440 -9.16 -28.09 -18.74
N SER A 441 -9.28 -27.80 -20.04
CA SER A 441 -10.56 -27.47 -20.67
C SER A 441 -11.55 -28.63 -20.52
N GLY A 442 -12.75 -28.33 -20.01
CA GLY A 442 -13.82 -29.28 -19.70
C GLY A 442 -13.67 -30.03 -18.38
N GLN A 443 -12.61 -29.79 -17.61
CA GLN A 443 -12.34 -30.56 -16.41
C GLN A 443 -13.21 -30.12 -15.24
N VAL A 444 -14.08 -31.02 -14.79
CA VAL A 444 -14.71 -30.92 -13.48
C VAL A 444 -13.73 -31.37 -12.41
N ILE A 445 -13.43 -30.48 -11.48
CA ILE A 445 -12.58 -30.74 -10.32
C ILE A 445 -13.48 -31.18 -9.19
N GLN A 446 -13.19 -32.35 -8.63
CA GLN A 446 -13.91 -32.92 -7.49
C GLN A 446 -13.12 -32.63 -6.23
N PHE A 447 -13.80 -32.20 -5.18
CA PHE A 447 -13.23 -31.90 -3.88
C PHE A 447 -13.74 -32.90 -2.86
N SER A 448 -12.82 -33.47 -2.08
CA SER A 448 -13.10 -34.51 -1.07
C SER A 448 -13.48 -33.92 0.29
#